data_AF-A0A1Z8RJL7-F1
#
_entry.id   AF-A0A1Z8RJL7-F1
#
_cell.length_a   1.000
_cell.length_b   1.000
_cell.length_c   1.000
_cell.angle_alpha   90.00
_cell.angle_beta   90.00
_cell.angle_gamma   90.00
#
_symmetry.space_group_name_H-M   'P 1'
#
loop_
_entity.id
_entity.type
_entity.pdbx_description
1 polymer ?
#
loop_
_entity_poly.entity_id
_entity_poly.type
_entity_poly.pdbx_seq_one_letter_code
_entity_poly.pdbx_strand_id
1 'polypeptide(L)'
;MDQRDLDLKIWKELAISKQLLIKTATDVLGISSECSDDELKTALEENMAKVKEADERITSARVDNEAKLHELQQQLRTAELARKQADEENASLKSSLESTESAMNASKQSNAQELQKVKTQLDEKSKALKKVNTILADTPENVVKKLKSLNKKKHDENTARKKAEDDARALRKTKVELEAEVESLKAQEEKLKESVKSLKSFSETQRGQLLEAVDDDTTVDELPELDEDVLNAIDEEEAEAA
;
A
#
# COMPACT_ATOMS: atom_id res chain seq x y z
N MET A 1 -11.99 -76.25 -114.44
CA MET A 1 -12.25 -77.02 -113.21
C MET A 1 -13.64 -77.58 -113.37
N ASP A 2 -13.76 -78.91 -113.35
CA ASP A 2 -15.07 -79.53 -113.35
C ASP A 2 -15.81 -79.12 -112.07
N GLN A 3 -17.09 -78.76 -112.21
CA GLN A 3 -17.97 -78.35 -111.11
C GLN A 3 -17.84 -79.30 -109.89
N ARG A 4 -17.64 -80.58 -110.18
CA ARG A 4 -17.48 -81.67 -109.21
C ARG A 4 -16.24 -81.54 -108.32
N ASP A 5 -15.12 -81.05 -108.86
CA ASP A 5 -13.88 -80.84 -108.09
C ASP A 5 -13.97 -79.62 -107.17
N LEU A 6 -14.64 -78.57 -107.64
CA LEU A 6 -14.93 -77.37 -106.85
C LEU A 6 -15.87 -77.71 -105.68
N ASP A 7 -16.95 -78.45 -105.95
CA ASP A 7 -17.88 -78.92 -104.92
C ASP A 7 -17.14 -79.75 -103.86
N LEU A 8 -16.27 -80.67 -104.27
CA LEU A 8 -15.52 -81.55 -103.37
C LEU A 8 -14.52 -80.79 -102.49
N LYS A 9 -13.92 -79.70 -103.01
CA LYS A 9 -13.07 -78.81 -102.23
C LYS A 9 -13.87 -78.02 -101.19
N ILE A 10 -15.03 -77.50 -101.56
CA ILE A 10 -15.96 -76.81 -100.64
C ILE A 10 -16.41 -77.74 -99.51
N TRP A 11 -16.76 -78.99 -99.83
CA TRP A 11 -17.14 -79.99 -98.82
C TRP A 11 -15.98 -80.32 -97.86
N LYS A 12 -14.73 -80.40 -98.36
CA LYS A 12 -13.55 -80.62 -97.52
C LYS A 12 -13.28 -79.44 -96.59
N GLU A 13 -13.31 -78.21 -97.09
CA GLU A 13 -13.11 -77.01 -96.27
C GLU A 13 -14.22 -76.86 -95.22
N LEU A 14 -15.46 -77.14 -95.60
CA LEU A 14 -16.60 -77.17 -94.67
C LEU A 14 -16.42 -78.24 -93.59
N ALA A 15 -15.97 -79.44 -93.95
CA ALA A 15 -15.72 -80.52 -92.99
C ALA A 15 -14.60 -80.17 -92.01
N ILE A 16 -13.49 -79.58 -92.48
CA ILE A 16 -12.38 -79.14 -91.63
C ILE A 16 -12.85 -78.03 -90.67
N SER A 17 -13.60 -77.05 -91.17
CA SER A 17 -14.15 -75.96 -90.36
C SER A 17 -15.07 -76.50 -89.25
N LYS A 18 -15.95 -77.47 -89.58
CA LYS A 18 -16.81 -78.13 -88.60
C LYS A 18 -16.01 -78.92 -87.56
N GLN A 19 -14.99 -79.67 -87.97
CA GLN A 19 -14.12 -80.41 -87.05
C GLN A 19 -13.37 -79.47 -86.09
N LEU A 20 -12.87 -78.34 -86.60
CA LEU A 20 -12.22 -77.33 -85.77
C LEU A 20 -13.19 -76.68 -84.78
N LEU A 21 -14.42 -76.37 -85.22
CA LEU A 21 -15.47 -75.82 -84.37
C LEU A 21 -15.86 -76.78 -83.26
N ILE A 22 -16.10 -78.06 -83.59
CA ILE A 22 -16.43 -79.09 -82.61
C ILE A 22 -15.27 -79.23 -81.62
N LYS A 23 -14.03 -79.37 -82.10
CA LYS A 23 -12.86 -79.48 -81.23
C LYS A 23 -12.71 -78.29 -80.28
N THR A 24 -12.91 -77.07 -80.78
CA THR A 24 -12.83 -75.86 -79.95
C THR A 24 -13.96 -75.83 -78.91
N ALA A 25 -15.18 -76.20 -79.30
CA ALA A 25 -16.31 -76.28 -78.40
C ALA A 25 -16.09 -77.36 -77.32
N THR A 26 -15.59 -78.54 -77.70
CA THR A 26 -15.30 -79.63 -76.77
C THR A 26 -14.16 -79.26 -75.82
N ASP A 27 -13.12 -78.57 -76.31
CA ASP A 27 -12.02 -78.07 -75.48
C ASP A 27 -12.50 -77.02 -74.46
N VAL A 28 -13.39 -76.10 -74.86
CA VAL A 28 -13.98 -75.07 -73.96
C VAL A 28 -14.92 -75.70 -72.93
N LEU A 29 -15.71 -76.69 -73.33
CA LEU A 29 -16.67 -77.39 -72.46
C LEU A 29 -16.01 -78.49 -71.62
N GLY A 30 -14.75 -78.83 -71.90
CA GLY A 30 -14.01 -79.89 -71.22
C GLY A 30 -14.52 -81.31 -71.50
N ILE A 31 -15.12 -81.54 -72.66
CA ILE A 31 -15.66 -82.84 -73.09
C ILE A 31 -14.78 -83.49 -74.18
N SER A 32 -14.93 -84.80 -74.41
CA SER A 32 -14.16 -85.54 -75.41
C SER A 32 -14.46 -85.07 -76.84
N SER A 33 -13.47 -85.14 -77.75
CA SER A 33 -13.65 -84.85 -79.18
C SER A 33 -14.46 -85.91 -79.94
N GLU A 34 -14.71 -87.06 -79.31
CA GLU A 34 -15.57 -88.15 -79.83
C GLU A 34 -16.97 -88.14 -79.16
N CYS A 35 -17.42 -86.98 -78.68
CA CYS A 35 -18.75 -86.84 -78.09
C CYS A 35 -19.86 -87.00 -79.15
N SER A 36 -21.01 -87.50 -78.71
CA SER A 36 -22.24 -87.48 -79.51
C SER A 36 -22.79 -86.06 -79.65
N ASP A 37 -23.61 -85.83 -80.69
CA ASP A 37 -24.30 -84.55 -80.89
C ASP A 37 -25.18 -84.17 -79.68
N ASP A 38 -25.78 -85.17 -79.02
CA ASP A 38 -26.60 -84.98 -77.82
C ASP A 38 -25.74 -84.56 -76.62
N GLU A 39 -24.59 -85.20 -76.39
CA GLU A 39 -23.66 -84.81 -75.32
C GLU A 39 -23.11 -83.39 -75.52
N LEU A 40 -22.74 -83.03 -76.75
CA LEU A 40 -22.28 -81.68 -77.08
C LEU A 40 -23.38 -80.64 -76.82
N LYS A 41 -24.61 -80.95 -77.21
CA LYS A 41 -25.77 -80.07 -77.00
C LYS A 41 -26.08 -79.89 -75.52
N THR A 42 -26.12 -80.97 -74.74
CA THR A 42 -26.36 -80.91 -73.29
C THR A 42 -25.26 -80.13 -72.57
N ALA A 43 -23.98 -80.38 -72.88
CA ALA A 43 -22.87 -79.65 -72.28
C ALA A 43 -22.91 -78.15 -72.62
N LEU A 44 -23.30 -77.80 -73.85
CA LEU A 44 -23.47 -76.40 -74.26
C LEU A 44 -24.64 -75.73 -73.51
N GLU A 45 -25.79 -76.41 -73.39
CA GLU A 45 -26.95 -75.91 -72.63
C GLU A 45 -26.63 -75.70 -71.15
N GLU A 46 -25.92 -76.66 -70.51
CA GLU A 46 -25.45 -76.53 -69.13
C GLU A 46 -24.46 -75.39 -68.94
N ASN A 47 -23.50 -75.23 -69.86
CA ASN A 47 -22.52 -74.15 -69.77
C ASN A 47 -23.19 -72.78 -69.99
N MET A 48 -24.13 -72.67 -70.94
CA MET A 48 -24.92 -71.44 -71.12
C MET A 48 -25.76 -71.12 -69.88
N ALA A 49 -26.32 -72.12 -69.20
CA ALA A 49 -27.03 -71.92 -67.94
C ALA A 49 -26.09 -71.41 -66.83
N LYS A 50 -24.89 -72.00 -66.70
CA LYS A 50 -23.87 -71.56 -65.74
C LYS A 50 -23.39 -70.13 -66.01
N VAL A 51 -23.19 -69.76 -67.27
CA VAL A 51 -22.81 -68.38 -67.65
C VAL A 51 -23.92 -67.40 -67.28
N LYS A 52 -25.18 -67.71 -67.58
CA LYS A 52 -26.32 -66.86 -67.18
C LYS A 52 -26.40 -66.69 -65.67
N GLU A 53 -26.27 -67.78 -64.91
CA GLU A 53 -26.28 -67.72 -63.46
C GLU A 53 -25.09 -66.90 -62.91
N ALA A 54 -23.90 -67.03 -63.51
CA ALA A 54 -22.74 -66.23 -63.13
C ALA A 54 -22.95 -64.73 -63.43
N ASP A 55 -23.53 -64.38 -64.58
CA ASP A 55 -23.86 -63.00 -64.94
C ASP A 55 -24.92 -62.40 -64.00
N GLU A 56 -25.96 -63.17 -63.65
CA GLU A 56 -26.96 -62.77 -62.65
C GLU A 56 -26.32 -62.55 -61.27
N ARG A 57 -25.40 -63.43 -60.84
CA ARG A 57 -24.66 -63.25 -59.58
C ARG A 57 -23.75 -62.01 -59.61
N ILE A 58 -23.04 -61.77 -60.71
CA ILE A 58 -22.16 -60.61 -60.86
C ILE A 58 -22.98 -59.31 -60.85
N THR A 59 -24.10 -59.27 -61.57
CA THR A 59 -24.98 -58.10 -61.61
C THR A 59 -25.60 -57.83 -60.24
N SER A 60 -26.12 -58.85 -59.56
CA SER A 60 -26.62 -58.72 -58.17
C SER A 60 -25.52 -58.21 -57.22
N ALA A 61 -24.32 -58.80 -57.27
CA ALA A 61 -23.21 -58.40 -56.41
C ALA A 61 -22.75 -56.96 -56.68
N ARG A 62 -22.80 -56.50 -57.93
CA ARG A 62 -22.50 -55.10 -58.28
C ARG A 62 -23.52 -54.14 -57.67
N VAL A 63 -24.81 -54.42 -57.81
CA VAL A 63 -25.88 -53.61 -57.23
C VAL A 63 -25.75 -53.55 -55.70
N ASP A 64 -25.51 -54.69 -55.05
CA ASP A 64 -25.33 -54.74 -53.59
C ASP A 64 -24.10 -53.97 -53.12
N ASN A 65 -22.98 -54.06 -53.87
CA ASN A 65 -21.76 -53.33 -53.54
C ASN A 65 -21.92 -51.82 -53.76
N GLU A 66 -22.61 -51.39 -54.82
CA GLU A 66 -22.92 -49.97 -55.05
C GLU A 66 -23.80 -49.40 -53.93
N ALA A 67 -24.82 -50.15 -53.49
CA ALA A 67 -25.67 -49.76 -52.37
C ALA A 67 -24.86 -49.62 -51.06
N LYS A 68 -24.00 -50.59 -50.74
CA LYS A 68 -23.12 -50.54 -49.56
C LYS A 68 -22.12 -49.39 -49.63
N LEU A 69 -21.55 -49.13 -50.81
CA LEU A 69 -20.59 -48.04 -50.99
C LEU A 69 -21.28 -46.69 -50.77
N HIS A 70 -22.51 -46.52 -51.29
CA HIS A 70 -23.30 -45.32 -51.03
C HIS A 70 -23.61 -45.16 -49.53
N GLU A 71 -24.01 -46.22 -48.84
CA GLU A 71 -24.26 -46.20 -47.39
C GLU A 71 -23.01 -45.80 -46.61
N LEU A 72 -21.85 -46.40 -46.91
CA LEU A 72 -20.59 -46.06 -46.27
C LEU A 72 -20.17 -44.60 -46.53
N GLN A 73 -20.38 -44.10 -47.74
CA GLN A 73 -20.13 -42.69 -48.05
C GLN A 73 -21.04 -41.75 -47.27
N GLN A 74 -22.32 -42.11 -47.09
CA GLN A 74 -23.24 -41.33 -46.29
C GLN A 74 -22.82 -41.34 -44.81
N GLN A 75 -22.49 -42.51 -44.26
CA GLN A 75 -21.99 -42.64 -42.89
C GLN A 75 -20.71 -41.82 -42.69
N LEU A 76 -19.75 -41.88 -43.62
CA LEU A 76 -18.53 -41.09 -43.55
C LEU A 76 -18.81 -39.59 -43.51
N ARG A 77 -19.69 -39.07 -44.39
CA ARG A 77 -20.08 -37.65 -44.38
C ARG A 77 -20.72 -37.24 -43.04
N THR A 78 -21.59 -38.07 -42.49
CA THR A 78 -22.21 -37.77 -41.19
C THR A 78 -21.19 -37.77 -40.05
N ALA A 79 -20.24 -38.71 -40.06
CA ALA A 79 -19.17 -38.79 -39.08
C ALA A 79 -18.20 -37.60 -39.17
N GLU A 80 -17.84 -37.19 -40.40
CA GLU A 80 -16.99 -36.01 -40.62
C GLU A 80 -17.64 -34.72 -40.14
N LEU A 81 -18.95 -34.54 -40.40
CA LEU A 81 -19.70 -33.39 -39.91
C LEU A 81 -19.76 -33.38 -38.38
N ALA A 82 -20.07 -34.52 -37.76
CA ALA A 82 -20.11 -34.66 -36.31
C ALA A 82 -18.73 -34.40 -35.67
N ARG A 83 -17.64 -34.90 -36.28
CA ARG A 83 -16.27 -34.63 -35.82
C ARG A 83 -15.95 -33.15 -35.88
N LYS A 84 -16.29 -32.48 -36.99
CA LYS A 84 -16.05 -31.04 -37.13
C LYS A 84 -16.80 -30.23 -36.07
N GLN A 85 -18.07 -30.58 -35.80
CA GLN A 85 -18.85 -29.94 -34.74
C GLN A 85 -18.22 -30.16 -33.36
N ALA A 86 -17.81 -31.40 -33.05
CA ALA A 86 -17.14 -31.71 -31.79
C ALA A 86 -15.79 -30.97 -31.64
N ASP A 87 -15.03 -30.80 -32.71
CA ASP A 87 -13.78 -30.04 -32.72
C ASP A 87 -14.02 -28.54 -32.45
N GLU A 88 -15.06 -27.96 -33.06
CA GLU A 88 -15.49 -26.57 -32.84
C GLU A 88 -15.97 -26.35 -31.39
N GLU A 89 -16.78 -27.26 -30.86
CA GLU A 89 -17.24 -27.23 -29.47
C GLU A 89 -16.05 -27.36 -28.50
N ASN A 90 -15.14 -28.30 -28.72
CA ASN A 90 -13.94 -28.46 -27.90
C ASN A 90 -13.05 -27.21 -27.92
N ALA A 91 -12.87 -26.56 -29.07
CA ALA A 91 -12.14 -25.31 -29.17
C ALA A 91 -12.81 -24.19 -28.36
N SER A 92 -14.15 -24.09 -28.43
CA SER A 92 -14.91 -23.10 -27.67
C SER A 92 -14.83 -23.34 -26.15
N LEU A 93 -14.94 -24.60 -25.72
CA LEU A 93 -14.84 -25.00 -24.31
C LEU A 93 -13.45 -24.74 -23.77
N LYS A 94 -12.40 -25.03 -24.54
CA LYS A 94 -11.01 -24.76 -24.15
C LYS A 94 -10.76 -23.26 -23.96
N SER A 95 -11.24 -22.42 -24.89
CA SER A 95 -11.16 -20.97 -24.77
C SER A 95 -11.91 -20.43 -23.53
N SER A 96 -13.11 -20.97 -23.27
CA SER A 96 -13.87 -20.63 -22.06
C SER A 96 -13.15 -21.05 -20.78
N LEU A 97 -12.54 -22.23 -20.76
CA LEU A 97 -11.78 -22.75 -19.63
C LEU A 97 -10.54 -21.88 -19.34
N GLU A 98 -9.77 -21.51 -20.37
CA GLU A 98 -8.62 -20.61 -20.22
C GLU A 98 -9.02 -19.23 -19.69
N SER A 99 -10.14 -18.67 -20.17
CA SER A 99 -10.68 -17.40 -19.70
C SER A 99 -11.15 -17.46 -18.24
N THR A 100 -11.88 -18.51 -17.86
CA THR A 100 -12.36 -18.70 -16.49
C THR A 100 -11.22 -18.98 -15.52
N GLU A 101 -10.20 -19.73 -15.92
CA GLU A 101 -9.00 -19.97 -15.12
C GLU A 101 -8.20 -18.67 -14.89
N SER A 102 -8.03 -17.86 -15.94
CA SER A 102 -7.40 -16.54 -15.83
C SER A 102 -8.18 -15.62 -14.87
N ALA A 103 -9.50 -15.54 -15.01
CA ALA A 103 -10.36 -14.76 -14.12
C ALA A 103 -10.30 -15.26 -12.66
N MET A 104 -10.27 -16.58 -12.45
CA MET A 104 -10.14 -17.18 -11.13
C MET A 104 -8.80 -16.84 -10.48
N ASN A 105 -7.71 -16.91 -11.25
CA ASN A 105 -6.38 -16.57 -10.76
C ASN A 105 -6.25 -15.09 -10.42
N ALA A 106 -6.80 -14.20 -11.26
CA ALA A 106 -6.88 -12.77 -10.97
C ALA A 106 -7.71 -12.49 -9.69
N SER A 107 -8.86 -13.16 -9.54
CA SER A 107 -9.69 -13.04 -8.34
C SER A 107 -8.98 -13.53 -7.08
N LYS A 108 -8.30 -14.68 -7.13
CA LYS A 108 -7.47 -15.19 -6.01
C LYS A 108 -6.38 -14.19 -5.62
N GLN A 109 -5.70 -13.60 -6.60
CA GLN A 109 -4.65 -12.62 -6.33
C GLN A 109 -5.21 -11.34 -5.71
N SER A 110 -6.32 -10.82 -6.24
CA SER A 110 -7.01 -9.65 -5.67
C SER A 110 -7.45 -9.91 -4.23
N ASN A 111 -8.11 -11.05 -3.99
CA ASN A 111 -8.57 -11.43 -2.65
C ASN A 111 -7.41 -11.59 -1.67
N ALA A 112 -6.27 -12.16 -2.11
CA ALA A 112 -5.07 -12.28 -1.28
C ALA A 112 -4.50 -10.90 -0.89
N GLN A 113 -4.46 -9.95 -1.83
CA GLN A 113 -4.02 -8.58 -1.56
C GLN A 113 -4.98 -7.84 -0.61
N GLU A 114 -6.29 -8.01 -0.79
CA GLU A 114 -7.30 -7.43 0.11
C GLU A 114 -7.19 -8.02 1.52
N LEU A 115 -7.05 -9.33 1.66
CA LEU A 115 -6.82 -9.99 2.95
C LEU A 115 -5.53 -9.47 3.62
N GLN A 116 -4.46 -9.27 2.85
CA GLN A 116 -3.23 -8.69 3.39
C GLN A 116 -3.45 -7.25 3.89
N LYS A 117 -4.16 -6.41 3.13
CA LYS A 117 -4.51 -5.04 3.54
C LYS A 117 -5.36 -5.03 4.81
N VAL A 118 -6.38 -5.88 4.89
CA VAL A 118 -7.23 -6.01 6.08
C VAL A 118 -6.40 -6.47 7.28
N LYS A 119 -5.48 -7.43 7.08
CA LYS A 119 -4.57 -7.88 8.14
C LYS A 119 -3.67 -6.76 8.64
N THR A 120 -3.07 -5.97 7.74
CA THR A 120 -2.25 -4.82 8.14
C THR A 120 -3.07 -3.77 8.90
N GLN A 121 -4.28 -3.48 8.44
CA GLN A 121 -5.17 -2.55 9.14
C GLN A 121 -5.57 -3.07 10.52
N LEU A 122 -5.83 -4.38 10.66
CA LEU A 122 -6.15 -5.00 11.94
C LEU A 122 -4.96 -4.91 12.91
N ASP A 123 -3.74 -5.17 12.45
CA ASP A 123 -2.53 -5.04 13.25
C ASP A 123 -2.28 -3.59 13.70
N GLU A 124 -2.48 -2.61 12.81
CA GLU A 124 -2.41 -1.19 13.14
C GLU A 124 -3.46 -0.77 14.18
N LYS A 125 -4.72 -1.19 13.98
CA LYS A 125 -5.81 -0.91 14.93
C LYS A 125 -5.57 -1.58 16.28
N SER A 126 -5.03 -2.80 16.31
CA SER A 126 -4.63 -3.51 17.53
C SER A 126 -3.52 -2.76 18.28
N LYS A 127 -2.48 -2.28 17.57
CA LYS A 127 -1.43 -1.44 18.16
C LYS A 127 -1.98 -0.11 18.68
N ALA A 128 -2.87 0.53 17.91
CA ALA A 128 -3.52 1.76 18.33
C ALA A 128 -4.38 1.56 19.58
N LEU A 129 -5.17 0.49 19.65
CA LEU A 129 -5.95 0.13 20.82
C LEU A 129 -5.09 -0.13 22.05
N LYS A 130 -3.95 -0.83 21.90
CA LYS A 130 -3.00 -1.01 23.01
C LYS A 130 -2.47 0.33 23.50
N LYS A 131 -2.08 1.22 22.58
CA LYS A 131 -1.60 2.57 22.93
C LYS A 131 -2.69 3.40 23.62
N VAL A 132 -3.93 3.36 23.13
CA VAL A 132 -5.08 4.01 23.77
C VAL A 132 -5.30 3.44 25.16
N ASN A 133 -5.27 2.13 25.32
CA ASN A 133 -5.45 1.48 26.62
C ASN A 133 -4.33 1.87 27.60
N THR A 134 -3.06 1.92 27.15
CA THR A 134 -1.96 2.42 27.97
C THR A 134 -2.14 3.89 28.35
N ILE A 135 -2.52 4.76 27.40
CA ILE A 135 -2.78 6.18 27.68
C ILE A 135 -3.92 6.34 28.67
N LEU A 136 -5.02 5.60 28.49
CA LEU A 136 -6.17 5.65 29.40
C LEU A 136 -5.81 5.10 30.79
N ALA A 137 -5.03 4.03 30.87
CA ALA A 137 -4.51 3.50 32.14
C ALA A 137 -3.56 4.49 32.84
N ASP A 138 -2.74 5.22 32.08
CA ASP A 138 -1.88 6.28 32.59
C ASP A 138 -2.66 7.55 32.95
N THR A 139 -3.94 7.69 32.58
CA THR A 139 -4.70 8.93 32.76
C THR A 139 -5.03 9.22 34.24
N PRO A 140 -5.55 8.28 35.06
CA PRO A 140 -5.73 8.51 36.50
C PRO A 140 -4.40 8.84 37.19
N GLU A 141 -3.34 8.11 36.86
CA GLU A 141 -2.04 8.28 37.51
C GLU A 141 -1.33 9.58 37.09
N ASN A 142 -1.43 9.98 35.82
CA ASN A 142 -0.96 11.29 35.36
C ASN A 142 -1.80 12.43 35.92
N VAL A 143 -3.12 12.28 36.04
CA VAL A 143 -3.99 13.28 36.66
C VAL A 143 -3.60 13.47 38.12
N VAL A 144 -3.36 12.38 38.86
CA VAL A 144 -2.88 12.45 40.25
C VAL A 144 -1.48 13.08 40.34
N LYS A 145 -0.54 12.73 39.46
CA LYS A 145 0.80 13.36 39.42
C LYS A 145 0.72 14.86 39.12
N LYS A 146 -0.11 15.27 38.15
CA LYS A 146 -0.35 16.68 37.82
C LYS A 146 -1.02 17.42 38.99
N LEU A 147 -2.01 16.83 39.64
CA LEU A 147 -2.65 17.39 40.83
C LEU A 147 -1.66 17.57 41.99
N LYS A 148 -0.80 16.58 42.26
CA LYS A 148 0.25 16.69 43.29
C LYS A 148 1.24 17.80 42.97
N SER A 149 1.69 17.90 41.72
CA SER A 149 2.59 18.97 41.26
C SER A 149 1.95 20.36 41.40
N LEU A 150 0.68 20.49 41.00
CA LEU A 150 -0.06 21.74 41.10
C LEU A 150 -0.30 22.16 42.57
N ASN A 151 -0.66 21.21 43.43
CA ASN A 151 -0.80 21.46 44.87
C ASN A 151 0.52 21.89 45.51
N LYS A 152 1.64 21.26 45.13
CA LYS A 152 2.97 21.66 45.61
C LYS A 152 3.30 23.09 45.15
N LYS A 153 3.15 23.39 43.87
CA LYS A 153 3.39 24.75 43.33
C LYS A 153 2.54 25.80 44.05
N LYS A 154 1.25 25.51 44.28
CA LYS A 154 0.34 26.42 45.01
C LYS A 154 0.79 26.64 46.46
N HIS A 155 1.29 25.60 47.13
CA HIS A 155 1.81 25.72 48.49
C HIS A 155 3.10 26.53 48.55
N ASP A 156 4.03 26.27 47.62
CA ASP A 156 5.30 26.97 47.50
C ASP A 156 5.07 28.46 47.18
N GLU A 157 4.15 28.77 46.26
CA GLU A 157 3.75 30.14 45.90
C GLU A 157 3.09 30.88 47.06
N ASN A 158 2.20 30.23 47.81
CA ASN A 158 1.57 30.85 48.98
C ASN A 158 2.60 31.12 50.10
N THR A 159 3.57 30.22 50.27
CA THR A 159 4.67 30.40 51.23
C THR A 159 5.58 31.56 50.82
N ALA A 160 5.96 31.63 49.54
CA ALA A 160 6.74 32.73 48.99
C ALA A 160 6.01 34.07 49.13
N ARG A 161 4.70 34.10 48.87
CA ARG A 161 3.87 35.29 49.05
C ARG A 161 3.85 35.77 50.50
N LYS A 162 3.63 34.86 51.46
CA LYS A 162 3.67 35.22 52.89
C LYS A 162 5.02 35.79 53.30
N LYS A 163 6.11 35.15 52.87
CA LYS A 163 7.46 35.65 53.14
C LYS A 163 7.67 37.04 52.57
N ALA A 164 7.26 37.29 51.33
CA ALA A 164 7.34 38.61 50.72
C ALA A 164 6.48 39.66 51.45
N GLU A 165 5.29 39.30 51.94
CA GLU A 165 4.44 40.17 52.75
C GLU A 165 5.09 40.50 54.11
N ASP A 166 5.72 39.51 54.76
CA ASP A 166 6.45 39.70 56.02
C ASP A 166 7.70 40.58 55.83
N ASP A 167 8.48 40.32 54.78
CA ASP A 167 9.66 41.13 54.42
C ASP A 167 9.25 42.59 54.10
N ALA A 168 8.14 42.78 53.37
CA ALA A 168 7.62 44.12 53.08
C ALA A 168 7.13 44.85 54.34
N ARG A 169 6.54 44.15 55.31
CA ARG A 169 6.17 44.72 56.61
C ARG A 169 7.40 45.11 57.42
N ALA A 170 8.41 44.25 57.45
CA ALA A 170 9.67 44.54 58.11
C ALA A 170 10.33 45.79 57.51
N LEU A 171 10.44 45.87 56.18
CA LEU A 171 11.00 47.03 55.48
C LEU A 171 10.23 48.33 55.76
N ARG A 172 8.89 48.27 55.86
CA ARG A 172 8.10 49.46 56.24
C ARG A 172 8.40 49.90 57.67
N LYS A 173 8.55 48.95 58.59
CA LYS A 173 8.89 49.26 59.98
C LYS A 173 10.28 49.89 60.08
N THR A 174 11.28 49.29 59.44
CA THR A 174 12.65 49.84 59.43
C THR A 174 12.70 51.19 58.73
N LYS A 175 11.92 51.39 57.67
CA LYS A 175 11.81 52.70 57.00
C LYS A 175 11.29 53.77 57.97
N VAL A 176 10.21 53.49 58.70
CA VAL A 176 9.67 54.43 59.70
C VAL A 176 10.66 54.69 60.83
N GLU A 177 11.36 53.66 61.31
CA GLU A 177 12.40 53.79 62.34
C GLU A 177 13.56 54.68 61.85
N LEU A 178 14.05 54.48 60.63
CA LEU A 178 15.11 55.30 60.02
C LEU A 178 14.66 56.73 59.73
N GLU A 179 13.44 56.94 59.23
CA GLU A 179 12.89 58.30 59.01
C GLU A 179 12.81 59.07 60.34
N ALA A 180 12.40 58.42 61.44
CA ALA A 180 12.38 59.03 62.76
C ALA A 180 13.80 59.33 63.31
N GLU A 181 14.77 58.46 63.03
CA GLU A 181 16.16 58.67 63.41
C GLU A 181 16.78 59.85 62.63
N VAL A 182 16.55 59.93 61.32
CA VAL A 182 16.99 61.06 60.48
C VAL A 182 16.41 62.37 61.00
N GLU A 183 15.11 62.43 61.30
CA GLU A 183 14.48 63.64 61.83
C GLU A 183 15.07 64.05 63.19
N SER A 184 15.35 63.07 64.06
CA SER A 184 16.02 63.34 65.34
C SER A 184 17.45 63.84 65.16
N LEU A 185 18.20 63.33 64.18
CA LEU A 185 19.56 63.76 63.89
C LEU A 185 19.57 65.19 63.33
N LYS A 186 18.67 65.52 62.40
CA LYS A 186 18.49 66.91 61.91
C LYS A 186 18.20 67.89 63.05
N ALA A 187 17.30 67.53 63.96
CA ALA A 187 17.01 68.36 65.13
C ALA A 187 18.20 68.51 66.11
N GLN A 188 19.10 67.53 66.18
CA GLN A 188 20.34 67.64 66.95
C GLN A 188 21.38 68.50 66.23
N GLU A 189 21.47 68.36 64.92
CA GLU A 189 22.35 69.13 64.04
C GLU A 189 22.06 70.63 64.13
N GLU A 190 20.78 71.03 64.00
CA GLU A 190 20.35 72.42 64.17
C GLU A 190 20.74 73.01 65.53
N LYS A 191 20.52 72.26 66.61
CA LYS A 191 20.95 72.67 67.97
C LYS A 191 22.46 72.83 68.05
N LEU A 192 23.22 71.98 67.38
CA LEU A 192 24.67 72.05 67.35
C LEU A 192 25.13 73.29 66.56
N LYS A 193 24.50 73.60 65.40
CA LYS A 193 24.75 74.83 64.64
C LYS A 193 24.50 76.08 65.50
N GLU A 194 23.38 76.14 66.22
CA GLU A 194 23.06 77.24 67.14
C GLU A 194 24.07 77.35 68.29
N SER A 195 24.46 76.21 68.88
CA SER A 195 25.46 76.18 69.95
C SER A 195 26.83 76.64 69.47
N VAL A 196 27.25 76.28 68.26
CA VAL A 196 28.53 76.72 67.67
C VAL A 196 28.50 78.23 67.40
N LYS A 197 27.42 78.74 66.80
CA LYS A 197 27.23 80.19 66.55
C LYS A 197 27.24 81.00 67.85
N SER A 198 26.53 80.54 68.88
CA SER A 198 26.47 81.21 70.18
C SER A 198 27.79 81.15 70.94
N LEU A 199 28.51 80.02 70.91
CA LEU A 199 29.83 79.90 71.52
C LEU A 199 30.85 80.84 70.87
N LYS A 200 30.79 81.01 69.53
CA LYS A 200 31.63 81.99 68.83
C LYS A 200 31.32 83.41 69.27
N SER A 201 30.04 83.81 69.27
CA SER A 201 29.63 85.16 69.72
C SER A 201 30.02 85.44 71.18
N PHE A 202 29.88 84.45 72.07
CA PHE A 202 30.34 84.55 73.45
C PHE A 202 31.86 84.73 73.53
N SER A 203 32.62 83.95 72.77
CA SER A 203 34.08 84.03 72.72
C SER A 203 34.57 85.37 72.16
N GLU A 204 33.91 85.90 71.12
CA GLU A 204 34.17 87.23 70.56
C GLU A 204 33.89 88.34 71.59
N THR A 205 32.79 88.23 72.34
CA THR A 205 32.44 89.17 73.40
C THR A 205 33.47 89.15 74.53
N GLN A 206 33.88 87.96 74.99
CA GLN A 206 34.93 87.83 76.00
C GLN A 206 36.27 88.34 75.52
N ARG A 207 36.63 88.08 74.25
CA ARG A 207 37.86 88.63 73.64
C ARG A 207 37.83 90.16 73.60
N GLY A 208 36.69 90.76 73.23
CA GLY A 208 36.51 92.22 73.27
C GLY A 208 36.71 92.79 74.67
N GLN A 209 36.15 92.15 75.69
CA GLN A 209 36.36 92.54 77.10
C GLN A 209 37.81 92.38 77.57
N LEU A 210 38.53 91.36 77.08
CA LEU A 210 39.93 91.12 77.40
C LEU A 210 40.85 92.16 76.74
N LEU A 211 40.58 92.54 75.49
CA LEU A 211 41.32 93.61 74.80
C LEU A 211 41.16 94.96 75.50
N GLU A 212 39.98 95.28 76.04
CA GLU A 212 39.77 96.49 76.85
C GLU A 212 40.50 96.47 78.21
N ALA A 213 40.87 95.29 78.71
CA ALA A 213 41.44 95.10 80.05
C ALA A 213 42.97 94.93 80.06
N VAL A 214 43.62 94.88 78.90
CA VAL A 214 45.06 94.62 78.77
C VAL A 214 45.74 95.79 78.06
N ASP A 215 46.90 96.23 78.55
CA ASP A 215 47.63 97.41 78.02
C ASP A 215 48.37 97.14 76.69
N ASP A 216 48.46 95.88 76.24
CA ASP A 216 49.10 95.44 74.99
C ASP A 216 48.25 94.38 74.26
N ASP A 217 47.57 94.80 73.20
CA ASP A 217 46.65 93.99 72.38
C ASP A 217 47.31 92.74 71.76
N THR A 218 48.66 92.69 71.69
CA THR A 218 49.39 91.56 71.10
C THR A 218 49.48 90.32 72.00
N THR A 219 48.96 90.40 73.23
CA THR A 219 48.94 89.28 74.20
C THR A 219 47.64 88.48 74.19
N VAL A 220 46.63 88.89 73.42
CA VAL A 220 45.36 88.19 73.26
C VAL A 220 45.38 87.43 71.92
N ASP A 221 45.39 86.10 71.98
CA ASP A 221 45.38 85.24 70.79
C ASP A 221 44.12 85.48 69.91
N GLU A 222 44.30 85.39 68.59
CA GLU A 222 43.19 85.48 67.65
C GLU A 222 42.24 84.27 67.79
N LEU A 223 40.93 84.52 67.66
CA LEU A 223 39.95 83.44 67.64
C LEU A 223 40.11 82.66 66.32
N PRO A 224 40.05 81.31 66.35
CA PRO A 224 39.99 80.51 65.13
C PRO A 224 38.85 80.98 64.23
N GLU A 225 39.13 81.13 62.94
CA GLU A 225 38.09 81.47 61.96
C GLU A 225 37.02 80.37 61.94
N LEU A 226 35.77 80.79 61.89
CA LEU A 226 34.68 79.85 61.69
C LEU A 226 34.73 79.41 60.23
N ASP A 227 34.79 78.10 60.02
CA ASP A 227 34.67 77.53 58.69
C ASP A 227 33.22 77.64 58.23
N GLU A 228 32.89 78.79 57.64
CA GLU A 228 31.56 79.09 57.11
C GLU A 228 31.22 78.19 55.91
N ASP A 229 32.21 77.69 55.19
CA ASP A 229 32.00 76.75 54.08
C ASP A 229 31.47 75.41 54.58
N VAL A 230 31.96 74.92 55.73
CA VAL A 230 31.43 73.70 56.36
C VAL A 230 29.99 73.91 56.87
N LEU A 231 29.68 75.05 57.48
CA LEU A 231 28.31 75.34 57.93
C LEU A 231 27.34 75.50 56.77
N ASN A 232 27.77 76.17 55.70
CA ASN A 232 26.96 76.35 54.50
C ASN A 232 26.80 75.04 53.71
N ALA A 233 27.82 74.17 53.65
CA ALA A 233 27.71 72.86 53.03
C ALA A 233 26.71 71.95 53.76
N ILE A 234 26.64 72.06 55.08
CA ILE A 234 25.64 71.36 55.89
C ILE A 234 24.23 71.92 55.60
N ASP A 235 24.08 73.24 55.47
CA ASP A 235 22.81 73.87 55.09
C ASP A 235 22.38 73.51 53.64
N GLU A 236 23.33 73.31 52.72
CA GLU A 236 23.08 72.87 51.34
C GLU A 236 22.67 71.38 51.25
N GLU A 237 23.31 70.48 52.01
CA GLU A 237 22.88 69.06 52.09
C GLU A 237 21.48 68.93 52.70
N GLU A 238 21.13 69.78 53.66
CA GLU A 238 19.80 69.79 54.27
C GLU A 238 18.72 70.30 53.29
N ALA A 239 19.07 71.22 52.40
CA ALA A 239 18.20 71.75 51.35
C ALA A 239 18.02 70.80 50.14
N GLU A 240 19.00 69.96 49.81
CA GLU A 240 18.86 68.91 48.78
C GLU A 240 18.12 67.66 49.29
N ALA A 241 18.08 67.45 50.62
CA ALA A 241 17.42 66.30 51.25
C ALA A 241 15.95 66.54 51.67
N ALA A 242 15.39 67.73 51.42
CA ALA A 242 13.99 68.11 51.70
C ALA A 242 13.12 68.09 50.43
#